data_AF-A0A9X4RJL1-F1
#
_entry.id   AF-A0A9X4RJL1-F1
#
_cell.length_a   1.000
_cell.length_b   1.000
_cell.length_c   1.000
_cell.angle_alpha   90.00
_cell.angle_beta   90.00
_cell.angle_gamma   90.00
#
_symmetry.space_group_name_H-M   'P 1'
#
loop_
_entity.id
_entity.type
_entity.pdbx_description
1 polymer ?
#
loop_
_entity_poly.entity_id
_entity_poly.type
_entity_poly.pdbx_seq_one_letter_code
_entity_poly.pdbx_strand_id
1 'polypeptide(L)'
;MPKNLMSLSAVALSTLFLATAGAANAEECVTGARAMVSWATQSNIPTLAPTYGAATMVTSATKNGYRVDNNPAGCSDSKPCLLIYPKTYGNSINTTYGHVAVLYSKTSNNRYNIADSNGICGGDRKRCTTSPNFSKALVIHPKN
;
A
#
# COMPACT_ATOMS: atom_id res chain seq x y z
N MET A 1 2.85 38.90 -66.90
CA MET A 1 4.02 38.00 -66.67
C MET A 1 5.19 38.92 -66.32
N PRO A 2 6.00 38.74 -65.26
CA PRO A 2 6.35 37.56 -64.43
C PRO A 2 5.65 37.57 -63.04
N LYS A 3 5.38 36.49 -62.29
CA LYS A 3 6.19 35.41 -61.66
C LYS A 3 7.20 35.91 -60.61
N ASN A 4 6.84 35.80 -59.32
CA ASN A 4 7.68 35.47 -58.15
C ASN A 4 6.76 35.18 -56.95
N LEU A 5 6.55 33.93 -56.55
CA LEU A 5 7.38 33.09 -55.65
C LEU A 5 7.22 33.44 -54.15
N MET A 6 6.42 32.59 -53.49
CA MET A 6 6.58 32.01 -52.14
C MET A 6 6.95 32.91 -50.96
N SER A 7 6.09 32.93 -49.93
CA SER A 7 6.41 32.28 -48.65
C SER A 7 5.19 32.31 -47.73
N LEU A 8 4.50 31.18 -47.62
CA LEU A 8 3.59 30.90 -46.50
C LEU A 8 4.46 30.49 -45.31
N SER A 9 4.78 31.43 -44.43
CA SER A 9 5.34 31.09 -43.12
C SER A 9 4.20 30.57 -42.23
N ALA A 10 3.85 29.30 -42.40
CA ALA A 10 3.12 28.56 -41.39
C ALA A 10 4.03 28.42 -40.17
N VAL A 11 3.84 29.28 -39.17
CA VAL A 11 4.42 29.07 -37.85
C VAL A 11 3.69 27.89 -37.24
N ALA A 12 4.18 26.69 -37.52
CA ALA A 12 3.81 25.51 -36.77
C ALA A 12 4.32 25.71 -35.34
N LEU A 13 3.45 26.25 -34.48
CA LEU A 13 3.65 26.27 -33.04
C LEU A 13 3.62 24.81 -32.60
N SER A 14 4.79 24.19 -32.64
CA SER A 14 5.04 22.86 -32.11
C SER A 14 4.80 22.95 -30.61
N THR A 15 3.57 22.74 -30.17
CA THR A 15 3.30 22.36 -28.79
C THR A 15 3.95 21.00 -28.61
N LEU A 16 5.24 21.04 -28.23
CA LEU A 16 5.88 19.94 -27.54
C LEU A 16 5.05 19.74 -26.27
N PHE A 17 4.04 18.90 -26.37
CA PHE A 17 3.60 18.11 -25.25
C PHE A 17 4.82 17.25 -24.89
N LEU A 18 5.64 17.75 -23.98
CA LEU A 18 6.37 16.86 -23.10
C LEU A 18 5.29 16.12 -22.31
N ALA A 19 4.81 15.02 -22.86
CA ALA A 19 4.41 13.89 -22.04
C ALA A 19 5.70 13.50 -21.31
N THR A 20 5.93 14.11 -20.15
CA THR A 20 6.68 13.42 -19.12
C THR A 20 5.89 12.13 -18.93
N ALA A 21 6.42 11.05 -19.52
CA ALA A 21 6.13 9.71 -19.07
C ALA A 21 6.67 9.63 -17.64
N GLY A 22 5.93 10.28 -16.72
CA GLY A 22 6.16 10.16 -15.30
C GLY A 22 5.96 8.70 -15.01
N ALA A 23 6.98 8.08 -14.40
CA ALA A 23 6.83 6.79 -13.77
C ALA A 23 5.48 6.78 -13.06
N ALA A 24 4.59 5.85 -13.42
CA ALA A 24 3.38 5.64 -12.66
C ALA A 24 3.82 5.48 -11.21
N ASN A 25 3.46 6.43 -10.34
CA ASN A 25 3.90 6.40 -8.94
C ASN A 25 3.44 5.06 -8.37
N ALA A 26 4.40 4.23 -7.92
CA ALA A 26 4.08 2.95 -7.30
C ALA A 26 3.09 3.19 -6.15
N GLU A 27 2.07 2.36 -6.03
CA GLU A 27 1.06 2.55 -5.00
C GLU A 27 1.67 2.31 -3.61
N GLU A 28 1.55 3.30 -2.72
CA GLU A 28 2.00 3.16 -1.34
C GLU A 28 1.24 2.07 -0.57
N CYS A 29 1.95 1.37 0.32
CA CYS A 29 1.44 0.19 1.03
C CYS A 29 0.12 0.44 1.77
N VAL A 30 -0.02 1.61 2.42
CA VAL A 30 -1.25 2.00 3.11
C VAL A 30 -2.40 2.17 2.12
N THR A 31 -2.17 2.86 1.01
CA THR A 31 -3.18 3.08 -0.03
C THR A 31 -3.66 1.74 -0.61
N GLY A 32 -2.73 0.84 -0.92
CA GLY A 32 -3.06 -0.50 -1.41
C GLY A 32 -3.84 -1.35 -0.41
N ALA A 33 -3.42 -1.36 0.86
CA ALA A 33 -4.14 -2.07 1.91
C ALA A 33 -5.58 -1.56 2.07
N ARG A 34 -5.80 -0.24 2.03
CA ARG A 34 -7.15 0.35 2.11
C ARG A 34 -8.00 0.03 0.89
N ALA A 35 -7.40 -0.03 -0.30
CA ALA A 35 -8.12 -0.40 -1.52
C ALA A 35 -8.61 -1.86 -1.50
N MET A 36 -7.93 -2.74 -0.77
CA MET A 36 -8.27 -4.17 -0.64
C MET A 36 -9.17 -4.48 0.56
N VAL A 37 -9.21 -3.61 1.57
CA VAL A 37 -9.88 -3.85 2.86
C VAL A 37 -10.82 -2.70 3.20
N SER A 38 -12.10 -2.88 2.87
CA SER A 38 -13.12 -1.83 2.96
C SER A 38 -13.38 -1.30 4.37
N TRP A 39 -13.13 -2.09 5.41
CA TRP A 39 -13.34 -1.66 6.80
C TRP A 39 -12.23 -0.75 7.32
N ALA A 40 -11.04 -0.79 6.72
CA ALA A 40 -9.87 -0.03 7.15
C ALA A 40 -9.80 1.34 6.45
N THR A 41 -10.87 2.13 6.47
CA THR A 41 -10.90 3.46 5.84
C THR A 41 -10.11 4.50 6.64
N GLN A 42 -9.78 5.66 6.03
CA GLN A 42 -9.09 6.76 6.72
C GLN A 42 -9.90 7.28 7.93
N SER A 43 -11.23 7.20 7.89
CA SER A 43 -12.09 7.57 9.02
C SER A 43 -12.01 6.54 10.16
N ASN A 44 -11.93 5.25 9.82
CA ASN A 44 -11.95 4.15 10.79
C ASN A 44 -10.59 3.92 11.44
N ILE A 45 -9.52 4.01 10.66
CA ILE A 45 -8.13 3.90 11.12
C ILE A 45 -7.34 5.02 10.44
N PRO A 46 -7.29 6.22 11.02
CA PRO A 46 -6.47 7.31 10.49
C PRO A 46 -4.98 6.96 10.53
N THR A 47 -4.23 7.35 9.50
CA THR A 47 -2.77 7.54 9.64
C THR A 47 -2.49 8.91 10.26
N LEU A 48 -1.60 8.97 11.25
CA LEU A 48 -1.37 10.18 12.05
C LEU A 48 -0.12 10.93 11.60
N ALA A 49 -0.20 12.26 11.51
CA ALA A 49 0.96 13.15 11.32
C ALA A 49 1.78 13.27 12.63
N PRO A 50 3.08 13.61 12.57
CA PRO A 50 3.89 13.92 11.38
C PRO A 50 4.42 12.68 10.64
N THR A 51 4.18 11.48 11.17
CA THR A 51 4.73 10.24 10.62
C THR A 51 3.68 9.49 9.80
N TYR A 52 3.44 9.91 8.56
CA TYR A 52 2.56 9.20 7.64
C TYR A 52 3.11 7.80 7.32
N GLY A 53 2.68 6.79 8.08
CA GLY A 53 3.20 5.44 7.90
C GLY A 53 2.32 4.38 8.54
N ALA A 54 2.47 3.16 8.03
CA ALA A 54 1.79 1.95 8.49
C ALA A 54 1.90 1.77 10.02
N ALA A 55 3.03 2.17 10.62
CA ALA A 55 3.24 2.09 12.06
C ALA A 55 2.20 2.87 12.89
N THR A 56 1.66 3.99 12.38
CA THR A 56 0.65 4.79 13.10
C THR A 56 -0.74 4.18 13.09
N MET A 57 -1.00 3.25 12.16
CA MET A 57 -2.30 2.57 12.05
C MET A 57 -2.62 1.78 13.31
N VAL A 58 -1.60 1.23 14.00
CA VAL A 58 -1.76 0.50 15.27
C VAL A 58 -2.36 1.41 16.34
N THR A 59 -1.78 2.58 16.57
CA THR A 59 -2.26 3.53 17.59
C THR A 59 -3.70 3.96 17.30
N SER A 60 -4.01 4.29 16.05
CA SER A 60 -5.35 4.69 15.63
C SER A 60 -6.37 3.55 15.73
N ALA A 61 -5.99 2.35 15.33
CA ALA A 61 -6.84 1.17 15.44
C ALA A 61 -7.18 0.87 16.91
N THR A 62 -6.19 0.87 17.79
CA THR A 62 -6.40 0.70 19.23
C THR A 62 -7.32 1.78 19.79
N LYS A 63 -7.07 3.06 19.46
CA LYS A 63 -7.92 4.18 19.91
C LYS A 63 -9.37 4.04 19.44
N ASN A 64 -9.58 3.51 18.24
CA ASN A 64 -10.91 3.29 17.67
C ASN A 64 -11.50 1.93 18.05
N GLY A 65 -10.93 1.21 19.03
CA GLY A 65 -11.50 -0.03 19.59
C GLY A 65 -11.38 -1.24 18.68
N TYR A 66 -10.42 -1.26 17.76
CA TYR A 66 -10.05 -2.47 17.03
C TYR A 66 -9.17 -3.36 17.90
N ARG A 67 -9.30 -4.68 17.75
CA ARG A 67 -8.37 -5.63 18.36
C ARG A 67 -7.04 -5.58 17.61
N VAL A 68 -5.96 -5.31 18.34
CA VAL A 68 -4.59 -5.29 17.83
C VAL A 68 -3.70 -6.18 18.68
N ASP A 69 -3.14 -7.23 18.10
CA ASP A 69 -2.24 -8.15 18.80
C ASP A 69 -1.34 -8.93 17.84
N ASN A 70 -0.54 -9.84 18.39
CA ASN A 70 0.41 -10.67 17.66
C ASN A 70 -0.22 -11.99 17.17
N ASN A 71 -1.54 -12.15 17.21
CA ASN A 71 -2.21 -13.40 16.89
C ASN A 71 -2.98 -13.30 15.57
N PRO A 72 -2.57 -14.01 14.51
CA PRO A 72 -3.27 -14.01 13.21
C PRO A 72 -4.55 -14.85 13.19
N ALA A 73 -4.91 -15.52 14.29
CA ALA A 73 -6.14 -16.30 14.35
C ALA A 73 -7.37 -15.40 14.13
N GLY A 74 -8.26 -15.85 13.23
CA GLY A 74 -9.46 -15.13 12.82
C GLY A 74 -9.37 -14.44 11.46
N CYS A 75 -8.16 -14.31 10.89
CA CYS A 75 -7.98 -13.74 9.55
C CYS A 75 -8.32 -14.77 8.46
N SER A 76 -9.14 -14.37 7.48
CA SER A 76 -9.57 -15.23 6.38
C SER A 76 -9.72 -14.47 5.07
N ASP A 77 -9.98 -15.18 3.97
CA ASP A 77 -10.25 -14.54 2.68
C ASP A 77 -11.54 -13.70 2.67
N SER A 78 -12.55 -14.07 3.49
CA SER A 78 -13.80 -13.31 3.62
C SER A 78 -13.73 -12.20 4.67
N LYS A 79 -12.82 -12.33 5.65
CA LYS A 79 -12.58 -11.34 6.71
C LYS A 79 -11.07 -11.12 6.87
N PRO A 80 -10.42 -10.43 5.91
CA PRO A 80 -9.00 -10.17 6.01
C PRO A 80 -8.68 -9.21 7.14
N CYS A 81 -7.50 -9.41 7.72
CA CYS A 81 -6.90 -8.52 8.71
C CYS A 81 -5.88 -7.59 8.03
N LEU A 82 -5.44 -6.57 8.75
CA LEU A 82 -4.20 -5.86 8.39
C LEU A 82 -3.03 -6.45 9.16
N LEU A 83 -1.94 -6.74 8.46
CA LEU A 83 -0.66 -7.12 9.03
C LEU A 83 0.28 -5.92 8.99
N ILE A 84 0.64 -5.45 10.19
CA ILE A 84 1.52 -4.32 10.38
C ILE A 84 2.92 -4.83 10.71
N TYR A 85 3.86 -4.42 9.87
CA TYR A 85 5.29 -4.55 10.11
C TYR A 85 5.78 -3.22 10.71
N PRO A 86 6.01 -3.13 12.02
CA PRO A 86 6.50 -1.91 12.62
C PRO A 86 7.91 -1.57 12.09
N LYS A 87 8.33 -0.31 12.26
CA LYS A 87 9.66 0.14 11.86
C LYS A 87 10.82 -0.65 12.50
N THR A 88 10.57 -1.33 13.61
CA THR A 88 11.51 -2.17 14.35
C THR A 88 11.51 -3.64 13.89
N TYR A 89 10.72 -4.00 12.87
CA TYR A 89 10.55 -5.38 12.43
C TYR A 89 11.87 -6.02 11.98
N GLY A 90 12.69 -5.28 11.24
CA GLY A 90 14.00 -5.71 10.76
C GLY A 90 14.18 -5.47 9.27
N ASN A 91 15.14 -6.17 8.68
CA ASN A 91 15.54 -6.02 7.28
C ASN A 91 14.36 -6.22 6.32
N SER A 92 14.37 -5.49 5.21
CA SER A 92 13.33 -5.46 4.16
C SER A 92 12.03 -4.71 4.50
N ILE A 93 11.96 -4.02 5.65
CA ILE A 93 10.87 -3.12 6.00
C ILE A 93 11.43 -1.71 6.18
N ASN A 94 10.68 -0.70 5.70
CA ASN A 94 11.08 0.69 5.84
C ASN A 94 11.18 1.09 7.33
N THR A 95 12.36 1.53 7.76
CA THR A 95 12.65 1.87 9.16
C THR A 95 12.10 3.23 9.60
N THR A 96 11.55 4.02 8.68
CA THR A 96 10.88 5.29 8.96
C THR A 96 9.38 5.08 9.11
N TYR A 97 8.75 4.37 8.17
CA TYR A 97 7.29 4.29 8.04
C TYR A 97 6.69 2.95 8.48
N GLY A 98 7.52 1.90 8.63
CA GLY A 98 7.05 0.53 8.70
C GLY A 98 6.47 0.05 7.37
N HIS A 99 5.64 -0.99 7.41
CA HIS A 99 4.89 -1.48 6.25
C HIS A 99 3.55 -2.07 6.67
N VAL A 100 2.57 -2.07 5.76
CA VAL A 100 1.29 -2.75 5.96
C VAL A 100 1.00 -3.66 4.78
N ALA A 101 0.54 -4.86 5.09
CA ALA A 101 -0.03 -5.80 4.15
C ALA A 101 -1.44 -6.20 4.61
N VAL A 102 -2.21 -6.76 3.69
CA VAL A 102 -3.45 -7.47 4.00
C VAL A 102 -3.11 -8.91 4.31
N LEU A 103 -3.65 -9.42 5.42
CA LEU A 103 -3.45 -10.79 5.87
C LEU A 103 -4.73 -11.59 5.69
N TYR A 104 -4.61 -12.69 4.96
CA TYR A 104 -5.69 -13.62 4.69
C TYR A 104 -5.45 -14.95 5.44
N SER A 105 -6.03 -16.03 4.92
CA SER A 105 -5.94 -17.38 5.46
C SER A 105 -4.50 -17.92 5.50
N LYS A 106 -4.28 -18.84 6.45
CA LYS A 106 -3.09 -19.69 6.49
C LYS A 106 -3.20 -20.78 5.42
N THR A 107 -2.14 -20.98 4.67
CA THR A 107 -1.96 -22.08 3.70
C THR A 107 -1.69 -23.41 4.41
N SER A 108 -1.84 -24.52 3.68
CA SER A 108 -1.52 -25.88 4.17
C SER A 108 -0.06 -26.04 4.61
N ASN A 109 0.87 -25.28 4.01
CA ASN A 109 2.30 -25.33 4.33
C ASN A 109 2.69 -24.41 5.50
N ASN A 110 1.73 -24.06 6.37
CA ASN A 110 1.92 -23.15 7.50
C ASN A 110 2.41 -21.73 7.16
N ARG A 111 2.35 -21.31 5.90
CA ARG A 111 2.58 -19.93 5.45
C ARG A 111 1.27 -19.15 5.41
N TYR A 112 1.32 -17.83 5.40
CA TYR A 112 0.15 -16.97 5.29
C TYR A 112 0.03 -16.36 3.89
N ASN A 113 -1.19 -16.31 3.37
CA ASN A 113 -1.53 -15.53 2.20
C ASN A 113 -1.56 -14.05 2.59
N ILE A 114 -0.77 -13.23 1.90
CA ILE A 114 -0.80 -11.78 2.07
C ILE A 114 -0.97 -11.08 0.72
N ALA A 115 -1.42 -9.83 0.76
CA ALA A 115 -1.32 -8.91 -0.37
C ALA A 115 -0.81 -7.56 0.08
N ASP A 116 0.05 -6.92 -0.70
CA ASP A 116 0.51 -5.58 -0.43
C ASP A 116 0.80 -4.79 -1.72
N SER A 117 1.10 -3.51 -1.54
CA SER A 117 1.63 -2.62 -2.58
C SER A 117 2.98 -2.08 -2.12
N ASN A 118 3.89 -1.85 -3.06
CA ASN A 118 5.24 -1.32 -2.79
C ASN A 118 5.96 -1.99 -1.60
N GLY A 119 5.99 -3.33 -1.58
CA GLY A 119 6.52 -4.07 -0.44
C GLY A 119 6.93 -5.50 -0.72
N ILE A 120 6.53 -6.39 0.19
CA ILE A 120 6.96 -7.77 0.32
C ILE A 120 6.59 -8.60 -0.91
N CYS A 121 5.44 -8.38 -1.53
CA CYS A 121 5.02 -9.16 -2.70
C CYS A 121 5.56 -8.60 -4.03
N GLY A 122 6.29 -7.48 -4.02
CA GLY A 122 7.00 -6.95 -5.19
C GLY A 122 6.07 -6.50 -6.32
N GLY A 123 5.05 -5.70 -6.01
CA GLY A 123 4.11 -5.09 -6.96
C GLY A 123 2.90 -4.50 -6.24
N ASP A 124 2.03 -3.80 -6.96
CA ASP A 124 0.83 -3.17 -6.39
C ASP A 124 -0.31 -4.17 -6.22
N ARG A 125 -0.85 -4.24 -4.99
CA ARG A 125 -1.92 -5.14 -4.55
C ARG A 125 -1.65 -6.60 -4.92
N LYS A 126 -0.36 -6.96 -4.96
CA LYS A 126 0.10 -8.27 -5.42
C LYS A 126 -0.01 -9.28 -4.29
N ARG A 127 -0.49 -10.47 -4.61
CA ARG A 127 -0.60 -11.59 -3.66
C ARG A 127 0.67 -12.41 -3.63
N CYS A 128 1.08 -12.83 -2.43
CA CYS A 128 2.18 -13.77 -2.23
C CYS A 128 1.99 -14.57 -0.93
N THR A 129 2.83 -15.58 -0.71
CA THR A 129 2.83 -16.35 0.54
C THR A 129 4.09 -16.08 1.36
N THR A 130 3.94 -15.79 2.65
CA THR A 130 5.06 -15.48 3.54
C THR A 130 4.89 -16.12 4.91
N SER A 131 5.93 -16.08 5.73
CA SER A 131 5.89 -16.53 7.13
C SER A 131 6.24 -15.33 8.02
N PRO A 132 5.27 -14.44 8.34
CA PRO A 132 5.54 -13.29 9.19
C PRO A 132 6.00 -13.77 10.57
N ASN A 133 7.08 -13.16 11.08
CA ASN A 133 7.44 -13.28 12.48
C ASN A 133 6.44 -12.50 13.35
N PHE A 134 5.42 -13.18 13.84
CA PHE A 134 4.37 -12.56 14.66
C PHE A 134 4.85 -12.10 16.03
N SER A 135 6.01 -12.52 16.54
CA SER A 135 6.59 -11.91 17.74
C SER A 135 7.07 -10.46 17.52
N LYS A 136 7.15 -10.03 16.26
CA LYS A 136 7.58 -8.67 15.86
C LYS A 136 6.55 -7.92 15.03
N ALA A 137 5.62 -8.61 14.38
CA ALA A 137 4.52 -8.01 13.63
C ALA A 137 3.27 -7.90 14.50
N LEU A 138 2.35 -7.02 14.10
CA LEU A 138 1.05 -6.85 14.73
C LEU A 138 -0.06 -7.09 13.70
N VAL A 139 -1.20 -7.55 14.17
CA VAL A 139 -2.39 -7.83 13.38
C VAL A 139 -3.52 -6.94 13.88
N ILE A 140 -4.10 -6.14 12.99
CA ILE A 140 -5.33 -5.40 13.26
C ILE A 140 -6.48 -6.21 12.69
N HIS A 141 -7.39 -6.64 13.56
CA HIS A 141 -8.54 -7.45 13.19
C HIS A 141 -9.74 -6.58 12.86
N PRO A 142 -10.57 -6.92 11.86
CA PRO A 142 -11.85 -6.26 11.68
C PRO A 142 -12.71 -6.38 12.94
N LYS A 143 -13.58 -5.39 13.18
CA LYS A 143 -14.65 -5.53 14.18
C LYS A 143 -15.65 -6.58 13.71
N ASN A 144 -16.20 -7.33 14.66
CA ASN A 144 -17.31 -8.24 14.39
C ASN A 144 -18.59 -7.48 14.05
#